data_AF-A0A1S1Z1W9-F1
#
_entry.id   AF-A0A1S1Z1W9-F1
#
_cell.length_a   1.000
_cell.length_b   1.000
_cell.length_c   1.000
_cell.angle_alpha   90.00
_cell.angle_beta   90.00
_cell.angle_gamma   90.00
#
_symmetry.space_group_name_H-M   'P 1'
#
loop_
_entity.id
_entity.type
_entity.pdbx_description
1 polymer ?
#
loop_
_entity_poly.entity_id
_entity_poly.type
_entity_poly.pdbx_seq_one_letter_code
_entity_poly.pdbx_strand_id
1 'polypeptide(L)'
;MGDITFFNEDISFDVENEALVKEWIQTVIQDHNYSLVGINYILCSDEYLHKVNVEYLDHDTYTDIITFDNSEYENEIESDIFVSIERILENSKNLGTKQLDEFHRVLIHGILHLLGFKDKSEEEAVQMRKLEEDQLAKRPLGLV
;
A
#
# COMPACT_ATOMS: atom_id res chain seq x y z
N MET A 1 -12.02 -11.26 13.23
CA MET A 1 -11.70 -9.87 12.82
C MET A 1 -10.35 -9.99 12.17
N GLY A 2 -10.22 -9.63 10.89
CA GLY A 2 -8.95 -9.73 10.19
C GLY A 2 -7.90 -8.81 10.80
N ASP A 3 -6.64 -9.13 10.58
CA ASP A 3 -5.51 -8.40 11.14
C ASP A 3 -4.67 -7.79 10.01
N ILE A 4 -4.00 -6.68 10.32
CA ILE A 4 -3.04 -6.05 9.42
C ILE A 4 -1.69 -6.18 10.12
N THR A 5 -0.70 -6.79 9.46
CA THR A 5 0.61 -7.00 10.05
C THR A 5 1.69 -6.40 9.17
N PHE A 6 2.69 -5.77 9.79
CA PHE A 6 3.87 -5.26 9.09
C PHE A 6 5.06 -6.16 9.40
N PHE A 7 5.76 -6.58 8.35
CA PHE A 7 6.98 -7.36 8.40
C PHE A 7 8.10 -6.58 7.73
N ASN A 8 9.32 -6.74 8.22
CA ASN A 8 10.51 -6.23 7.57
C ASN A 8 11.26 -7.40 6.94
N GLU A 9 11.52 -7.32 5.65
CA GLU A 9 12.43 -8.21 4.95
C GLU A 9 13.64 -7.40 4.50
N ASP A 10 14.84 -7.94 4.69
CA ASP A 10 16.16 -7.39 4.32
C ASP A 10 16.52 -5.93 4.71
N ILE A 11 15.59 -5.20 5.34
CA ILE A 11 15.77 -3.86 5.90
C ILE A 11 15.26 -3.80 7.35
N SER A 12 15.42 -2.64 7.99
CA SER A 12 14.78 -2.32 9.27
C SER A 12 14.02 -1.01 9.11
N PHE A 13 12.70 -1.08 9.18
CA PHE A 13 11.82 0.08 9.11
C PHE A 13 10.74 -0.02 10.18
N ASP A 14 10.57 1.07 10.94
CA ASP A 14 9.54 1.15 11.98
C ASP A 14 8.35 1.96 11.45
N VAL A 15 7.16 1.38 11.53
CA VAL A 15 5.91 2.06 11.15
C VAL A 15 5.48 2.97 12.30
N GLU A 16 5.60 4.28 12.09
CA GLU A 16 5.17 5.28 13.07
C GLU A 16 3.66 5.17 13.32
N ASN A 17 3.27 5.09 14.60
CA ASN A 17 1.88 4.96 15.02
C ASN A 17 1.13 3.82 14.31
N GLU A 18 1.78 2.65 14.19
CA GLU A 18 1.26 1.44 13.53
C GLU A 18 -0.23 1.16 13.81
N ALA A 19 -0.67 1.29 15.06
CA ALA A 19 -2.07 1.08 15.45
C ALA A 19 -3.05 2.03 14.73
N LEU A 20 -2.69 3.31 14.58
CA LEU A 20 -3.51 4.29 13.85
C LEU A 20 -3.50 4.01 12.34
N VAL A 21 -2.37 3.54 11.80
CA VAL A 21 -2.28 3.15 10.39
C VAL A 21 -3.23 1.97 10.11
N LYS A 22 -3.22 0.95 10.98
CA LYS A 22 -4.14 -0.19 10.86
C LYS A 22 -5.61 0.24 10.96
N GLU A 23 -5.94 1.08 11.95
CA GLU A 23 -7.30 1.60 12.13
C GLU A 23 -7.77 2.38 10.89
N TRP A 24 -6.90 3.23 10.34
CA TRP A 24 -7.20 4.00 9.14
C TRP A 24 -7.45 3.09 7.93
N ILE A 25 -6.55 2.15 7.65
CA ILE A 25 -6.72 1.20 6.53
C ILE A 25 -8.01 0.39 6.70
N GLN A 26 -8.25 -0.14 7.90
CA GLN A 26 -9.48 -0.89 8.19
C GLN A 26 -10.73 -0.04 7.95
N THR A 27 -10.70 1.24 8.33
CA THR A 27 -11.80 2.18 8.07
C THR A 27 -12.02 2.38 6.57
N VAL A 28 -10.95 2.56 5.78
CA VAL A 28 -11.09 2.70 4.32
C VAL A 28 -11.72 1.45 3.68
N ILE A 29 -11.31 0.26 4.12
CA ILE A 29 -11.87 -1.01 3.64
C ILE A 29 -13.37 -1.10 3.96
N GLN A 30 -13.75 -0.77 5.19
CA GLN A 30 -15.14 -0.80 5.65
C GLN A 30 -16.02 0.24 4.95
N ASP A 31 -15.50 1.45 4.70
CA ASP A 31 -16.19 2.52 3.96
C ASP A 31 -16.60 2.07 2.54
N HIS A 32 -15.87 1.13 1.95
CA HIS A 32 -16.14 0.58 0.63
C HIS A 32 -16.99 -0.71 0.67
N ASN A 33 -17.49 -1.10 1.84
CA ASN A 33 -18.27 -2.33 2.09
C ASN A 33 -17.50 -3.64 1.87
N TYR A 34 -16.18 -3.61 2.03
CA TYR A 34 -15.34 -4.81 2.07
C TYR A 34 -15.12 -5.25 3.52
N SER A 35 -14.81 -6.53 3.69
CA SER A 35 -14.44 -7.10 4.99
C SER A 35 -12.97 -7.50 5.00
N LEU A 36 -12.25 -7.12 6.06
CA LEU A 36 -10.85 -7.46 6.23
C LEU A 36 -10.72 -8.87 6.80
N VAL A 37 -10.04 -9.75 6.04
CA VAL A 37 -9.63 -11.11 6.47
C VAL A 37 -8.19 -11.08 6.98
N GLY A 38 -7.28 -10.48 6.22
CA GLY A 38 -5.89 -10.31 6.64
C GLY A 38 -5.05 -9.56 5.62
N ILE A 39 -4.16 -8.69 6.08
CA ILE A 39 -3.18 -8.03 5.19
C ILE A 39 -1.81 -8.14 5.81
N ASN A 40 -0.85 -8.66 5.04
CA ASN A 40 0.55 -8.64 5.39
C ASN A 40 1.25 -7.57 4.54
N TYR A 41 1.79 -6.55 5.17
CA TYR A 41 2.69 -5.60 4.52
C TYR A 41 4.13 -6.06 4.73
N ILE A 42 4.82 -6.39 3.63
CA ILE A 42 6.22 -6.79 3.61
C ILE A 42 7.04 -5.58 3.17
N LEU A 43 7.63 -4.88 4.15
CA LEU A 43 8.48 -3.73 3.94
C LEU A 43 9.89 -4.22 3.61
N CYS A 44 10.41 -3.86 2.45
CA CYS A 44 11.64 -4.44 1.91
C CYS A 44 12.49 -3.42 1.15
N SER A 45 13.71 -3.83 0.80
CA SER A 45 14.60 -3.10 -0.11
C SER A 45 14.08 -3.10 -1.55
N ASP A 46 14.62 -2.19 -2.36
CA ASP A 46 14.29 -2.12 -3.78
C ASP A 46 14.78 -3.37 -4.53
N GLU A 47 15.93 -3.92 -4.12
CA GLU A 47 16.50 -5.14 -4.68
C GLU A 47 15.64 -6.38 -4.38
N TYR A 48 15.06 -6.47 -3.18
CA TYR A 48 14.15 -7.56 -2.83
C TYR A 48 12.87 -7.48 -3.65
N LEU A 49 12.26 -6.29 -3.72
CA LEU A 49 11.03 -6.11 -4.47
C LEU A 49 11.21 -6.37 -5.96
N HIS A 50 12.35 -5.96 -6.53
CA HIS A 50 12.71 -6.28 -7.92
C HIS A 50 12.79 -7.79 -8.17
N LYS A 51 13.42 -8.56 -7.27
CA LYS A 51 13.43 -10.03 -7.36
C LYS A 51 12.02 -10.61 -7.35
N VAL A 52 11.15 -10.14 -6.45
CA VAL A 52 9.74 -10.55 -6.41
C VAL A 52 9.04 -10.22 -7.73
N ASN A 53 9.26 -9.04 -8.29
CA ASN A 53 8.66 -8.61 -9.56
C ASN A 53 9.06 -9.52 -10.73
N VAL A 54 10.35 -9.89 -10.79
CA VAL A 54 10.87 -10.80 -11.83
C VAL A 54 10.36 -12.23 -11.61
N GLU A 55 10.47 -12.75 -10.39
CA GLU A 55 10.18 -14.16 -10.09
C GLU A 55 8.68 -14.51 -10.19
N TYR A 56 7.81 -13.60 -9.76
CA TYR A 56 6.36 -13.88 -9.68
C TYR A 56 5.53 -13.21 -10.77
N LEU A 57 6.02 -12.11 -11.37
CA LEU A 57 5.26 -11.35 -12.38
C LEU A 57 5.96 -11.28 -13.76
N ASP A 58 7.17 -11.82 -13.90
CA ASP A 58 7.99 -11.76 -15.13
C ASP A 58 8.21 -10.30 -15.62
N HIS A 59 8.31 -9.37 -14.66
CA HIS A 59 8.52 -7.94 -14.92
C HIS A 59 9.89 -7.49 -14.41
N ASP A 60 10.80 -7.18 -15.33
CA ASP A 60 12.14 -6.66 -15.04
C ASP A 60 12.14 -5.13 -14.90
N THR A 61 11.40 -4.62 -13.93
CA THR A 61 11.34 -3.19 -13.59
C THR A 61 11.31 -2.99 -12.08
N TYR A 62 11.81 -1.85 -11.61
CA TYR A 62 11.59 -1.42 -10.24
C TYR A 62 10.20 -0.81 -10.07
N THR A 63 9.60 -1.05 -8.91
CA THR A 63 8.29 -0.51 -8.50
C THR A 63 8.35 -0.17 -7.02
N ASP A 64 7.44 0.65 -6.50
CA ASP A 64 7.33 0.92 -5.06
C ASP A 64 6.43 -0.08 -4.34
N ILE A 65 5.53 -0.74 -5.06
CA ILE A 65 4.57 -1.69 -4.50
C ILE A 65 4.27 -2.85 -5.44
N ILE A 66 4.05 -4.03 -4.86
CA ILE A 66 3.43 -5.19 -5.50
C ILE A 66 2.34 -5.71 -4.56
N THR A 67 1.15 -5.94 -5.09
CA THR A 67 0.00 -6.43 -4.31
C THR A 67 -0.44 -7.78 -4.86
N PHE A 68 -0.46 -8.79 -4.00
CA PHE A 68 -1.02 -10.10 -4.29
C PHE A 68 -2.36 -10.26 -3.57
N ASP A 69 -3.44 -10.37 -4.33
CA ASP A 69 -4.77 -10.63 -3.80
C ASP A 69 -4.97 -12.13 -3.61
N ASN A 70 -5.17 -12.54 -2.36
CA ASN A 70 -5.38 -13.92 -1.92
C ASN A 70 -6.84 -14.18 -1.51
N SER A 71 -7.75 -13.22 -1.69
CA SER A 71 -9.12 -13.29 -1.20
C SER A 71 -9.91 -14.45 -1.81
N GLU A 72 -10.56 -15.27 -0.97
CA GLU A 72 -11.37 -16.41 -1.43
C GLU A 72 -12.77 -16.01 -1.90
N TYR A 73 -13.34 -14.93 -1.34
CA TYR A 73 -14.71 -14.50 -1.58
C TYR A 73 -14.78 -13.04 -2.05
N GLU A 74 -15.86 -12.70 -2.77
CA GLU A 74 -16.12 -11.32 -3.17
C GLU A 74 -16.32 -10.40 -1.95
N ASN A 75 -15.78 -9.19 -2.03
CA ASN A 75 -15.81 -8.18 -0.97
C ASN A 75 -15.07 -8.60 0.32
N GLU A 76 -14.15 -9.55 0.23
CA GLU A 76 -13.15 -9.82 1.25
C GLU A 76 -11.79 -9.27 0.82
N ILE A 77 -10.94 -8.96 1.80
CA ILE A 77 -9.54 -8.60 1.56
C ILE A 77 -8.65 -9.52 2.38
N GLU A 78 -7.98 -10.41 1.66
CA GLU A 78 -6.83 -11.18 2.11
C GLU A 78 -5.66 -10.92 1.15
N SER A 79 -4.54 -10.36 1.62
CA SER A 79 -3.48 -9.93 0.70
C SER A 79 -2.08 -9.90 1.32
N ASP A 80 -1.09 -10.19 0.48
CA ASP A 80 0.32 -9.87 0.74
C ASP A 80 0.75 -8.67 -0.12
N ILE A 81 1.18 -7.60 0.55
CA ILE A 81 1.55 -6.33 -0.09
C ILE A 81 3.03 -6.06 0.18
N PHE A 82 3.84 -6.14 -0.86
CA PHE A 82 5.27 -5.87 -0.79
C PHE A 82 5.54 -4.41 -1.13
N VAL A 83 6.33 -3.73 -0.30
CA VAL A 83 6.55 -2.29 -0.37
C VAL A 83 8.05 -1.97 -0.30
N SER A 84 8.58 -1.30 -1.32
CA SER A 84 9.98 -0.85 -1.36
C SER A 84 10.12 0.47 -0.62
N ILE A 85 10.70 0.42 0.59
CA ILE A 85 10.92 1.61 1.41
C ILE A 85 11.91 2.56 0.73
N GLU A 86 12.96 2.02 0.10
CA GLU A 86 13.96 2.82 -0.59
C GLU A 86 13.34 3.59 -1.76
N ARG A 87 12.44 2.95 -2.53
CA ARG A 87 11.72 3.59 -3.63
C ARG A 87 10.81 4.70 -3.14
N ILE A 88 10.07 4.48 -2.05
CA ILE A 88 9.23 5.51 -1.41
C ILE A 88 10.07 6.71 -0.97
N LEU A 89 11.22 6.47 -0.35
CA LEU A 89 12.13 7.54 0.08
C LEU A 89 12.72 8.30 -1.10
N GLU A 90 12.98 7.65 -2.23
CA GLU A 90 13.39 8.31 -3.47
C GLU A 90 12.26 9.13 -4.09
N ASN A 91 11.06 8.54 -4.23
CA ASN A 91 9.88 9.19 -4.78
C ASN A 91 9.51 10.45 -3.99
N SER A 92 9.51 10.37 -2.65
CA SER A 92 9.22 11.54 -1.81
C SER A 92 10.19 12.70 -2.04
N LYS A 93 11.48 12.42 -2.27
CA LYS A 93 12.49 13.45 -2.60
C LYS A 93 12.23 14.04 -3.98
N ASN A 94 11.96 13.18 -4.97
CA ASN A 94 11.73 13.61 -6.36
C ASN A 94 10.46 14.45 -6.50
N LEU A 95 9.42 14.12 -5.74
CA LEU A 95 8.13 14.81 -5.72
C LEU A 95 8.08 15.98 -4.73
N GLY A 96 9.06 16.09 -3.82
CA GLY A 96 9.08 17.11 -2.78
C GLY A 96 8.00 16.92 -1.71
N THR A 97 7.55 15.69 -1.49
CA THR A 97 6.55 15.32 -0.49
C THR A 97 7.21 14.85 0.82
N LYS A 98 6.45 14.83 1.92
CA LYS A 98 6.95 14.22 3.16
C LYS A 98 7.08 12.71 2.96
N GLN A 99 8.15 12.11 3.48
CA GLN A 99 8.37 10.66 3.45
C GLN A 99 7.18 9.88 4.03
N LEU A 100 6.62 10.36 5.16
CA LEU A 100 5.47 9.74 5.80
C LEU A 100 4.20 9.82 4.95
N ASP A 101 4.01 10.92 4.20
CA ASP A 101 2.86 11.07 3.30
C ASP A 101 2.97 10.14 2.11
N GLU A 102 4.16 10.02 1.53
CA GLU A 102 4.41 9.08 0.43
C GLU A 102 4.26 7.63 0.87
N PHE A 103 4.77 7.31 2.07
CA PHE A 103 4.60 5.97 2.65
C PHE A 103 3.11 5.63 2.81
N HIS A 104 2.33 6.49 3.47
CA HIS A 104 0.90 6.29 3.63
C HIS A 104 0.15 6.24 2.28
N ARG A 105 0.59 7.02 1.28
CA ARG A 105 0.03 7.00 -0.07
C ARG A 105 0.23 5.64 -0.71
N VAL A 106 1.43 5.07 -0.66
CA VAL A 106 1.72 3.77 -1.25
C VAL A 106 0.94 2.65 -0.54
N LEU A 107 0.82 2.70 0.79
CA LEU A 107 -0.01 1.72 1.52
C LEU A 107 -1.47 1.75 1.05
N ILE A 108 -2.07 2.94 0.97
CA ILE A 108 -3.47 3.07 0.57
C ILE A 108 -3.70 2.83 -0.93
N HIS A 109 -2.68 3.10 -1.75
CA HIS A 109 -2.69 2.75 -3.18
C HIS A 109 -2.89 1.24 -3.36
N GLY A 110 -2.14 0.41 -2.62
CA GLY A 110 -2.33 -1.04 -2.62
C GLY A 110 -3.75 -1.46 -2.22
N ILE A 111 -4.31 -0.84 -1.17
CA ILE A 111 -5.70 -1.08 -0.74
C ILE A 111 -6.71 -0.69 -1.81
N LEU A 112 -6.52 0.45 -2.48
CA LEU A 112 -7.43 0.91 -3.51
C LEU A 112 -7.42 -0.02 -4.73
N HIS A 113 -6.27 -0.61 -5.09
CA HIS A 113 -6.22 -1.69 -6.08
C HIS A 113 -7.02 -2.92 -5.65
N LEU A 114 -6.92 -3.34 -4.39
CA LEU A 114 -7.72 -4.45 -3.83
C LEU A 114 -9.22 -4.14 -3.82
N LEU A 115 -9.60 -2.86 -3.72
CA LEU A 115 -10.99 -2.40 -3.84
C LEU A 115 -11.47 -2.29 -5.31
N GLY A 116 -10.62 -2.62 -6.28
CA GLY A 116 -10.95 -2.66 -7.70
C GLY A 116 -10.70 -1.37 -8.49
N PHE A 117 -10.09 -0.36 -7.87
CA PHE A 117 -9.64 0.84 -8.58
C PHE A 117 -8.41 0.52 -9.43
N LYS A 118 -8.31 1.15 -10.59
CA LYS A 118 -7.23 0.91 -11.57
C LYS A 118 -6.54 2.22 -11.90
N ASP A 119 -5.35 2.12 -12.50
CA ASP A 119 -4.49 3.25 -12.84
C ASP A 119 -3.72 3.05 -14.17
N LYS A 120 -4.21 2.18 -15.06
CA LYS A 120 -3.49 1.83 -16.30
C LYS A 120 -3.71 2.84 -17.42
N SER A 121 -4.87 3.49 -17.47
CA SER A 121 -5.13 4.62 -18.37
C SER A 121 -4.81 5.97 -17.70
N GLU A 122 -4.66 7.03 -18.49
CA GLU A 122 -4.46 8.38 -17.96
C GLU A 122 -5.65 8.83 -17.10
N GLU A 123 -6.88 8.54 -17.54
CA GLU A 123 -8.10 8.86 -16.78
C GLU A 123 -8.18 8.07 -15.47
N GLU A 124 -7.86 6.77 -15.52
CA GLU A 124 -7.78 5.90 -14.35
C GLU A 124 -6.73 6.41 -13.36
N ALA A 125 -5.54 6.77 -13.82
CA ALA A 125 -4.47 7.31 -12.98
C ALA A 125 -4.88 8.64 -12.31
N VAL A 126 -5.57 9.54 -13.01
CA VAL A 126 -6.10 10.78 -12.41
C VAL A 126 -7.13 10.48 -11.33
N GLN A 127 -8.01 9.50 -11.56
CA GLN A 127 -8.99 9.07 -10.55
C GLN A 127 -8.31 8.43 -9.33
N MET A 128 -7.33 7.57 -9.57
CA MET A 128 -6.50 6.93 -8.54
C MET A 128 -5.85 8.00 -7.65
N ARG A 129 -5.17 8.98 -8.24
CA ARG A 129 -4.54 10.07 -7.48
C ARG A 129 -5.54 10.87 -6.65
N LYS A 130 -6.73 11.13 -7.18
CA LYS A 130 -7.78 11.82 -6.42
C LYS A 130 -8.22 10.98 -5.20
N LEU A 131 -8.43 9.68 -5.39
CA LEU A 131 -8.83 8.78 -4.31
C LEU A 131 -7.75 8.68 -3.23
N GLU A 132 -6.47 8.62 -3.62
CA GLU A 132 -5.34 8.66 -2.68
C GLU A 132 -5.35 9.93 -1.84
N GLU A 133 -5.50 11.11 -2.45
CA GLU A 133 -5.60 12.38 -1.70
C GLU A 133 -6.79 12.37 -0.74
N ASP A 134 -7.95 11.92 -1.22
CA ASP A 134 -9.17 11.83 -0.42
C ASP A 134 -8.98 10.91 0.80
N GLN A 135 -8.29 9.77 0.64
CA GLN A 135 -8.01 8.87 1.77
C GLN A 135 -6.92 9.42 2.70
N LEU A 136 -5.86 10.04 2.17
CA LEU A 136 -4.80 10.66 2.97
C LEU A 136 -5.36 11.78 3.86
N ALA A 137 -6.34 12.53 3.37
CA ALA A 137 -7.02 13.57 4.13
C ALA A 137 -7.91 13.03 5.27
N LYS A 138 -8.32 11.75 5.19
CA LYS A 138 -9.08 11.05 6.23
C LYS A 138 -8.20 10.39 7.29
N ARG A 139 -6.87 10.47 7.17
CA ARG A 139 -5.96 9.92 8.19
C ARG A 139 -6.25 10.53 9.56
N PRO A 140 -6.19 9.75 10.64
CA PRO A 140 -6.22 10.26 12.00
C PRO A 140 -5.18 11.36 12.21
N LEU A 141 -5.49 12.36 13.05
CA LEU A 141 -4.58 13.50 13.32
C LEU A 141 -3.19 13.08 13.83
N GLY A 142 -3.05 11.88 14.40
CA GLY A 142 -1.76 11.32 14.82
C GLY A 142 -0.86 10.85 13.67
N LEU A 143 -1.31 10.93 12.41
CA LEU A 143 -0.59 10.50 11.21
C LEU A 143 -0.30 11.63 10.20
N VAL A 144 -0.53 12.90 10.58
CA VAL A 144 -0.44 14.10 9.70
C VAL A 144 0.80 14.96 9.99
#